data_AF-A0A3N1GJP9-F1
#
_entry.id   AF-A0A3N1GJP9-F1
#
_cell.length_a   1.000
_cell.length_b   1.000
_cell.length_c   1.000
_cell.angle_alpha   90.00
_cell.angle_beta   90.00
_cell.angle_gamma   90.00
#
_symmetry.space_group_name_H-M   'P 1'
#
loop_
_entity.id
_entity.type
_entity.pdbx_description
1 polymer ?
#
loop_
_entity_poly.entity_id
_entity_poly.type
_entity_poly.pdbx_seq_one_letter_code
_entity_poly.pdbx_strand_id
1 'polypeptide(L)'
;MTTIAEKLLIRPHSTVWLSHPAHLPLLTPMPEGVREVDTPSTASAAVIFADDTASVRKLVAEHAEELRQPAAFWVAYPKSNKTDIDRDTLGPLVAEFHMQASDQVSIDDRWLALRVRADKGGESRLTGEEE
;
A
#
# COMPACT_ATOMS: atom_id res chain seq x y z
N MET A 1 -10.39 18.15 9.54
CA MET A 1 -8.95 17.85 9.44
C MET A 1 -8.85 16.36 9.15
N THR A 2 -8.36 15.97 7.99
CA THR A 2 -8.27 14.55 7.58
C THR A 2 -6.96 13.97 8.08
N THR A 3 -6.99 12.82 8.76
CA THR A 3 -5.77 12.19 9.31
C THR A 3 -4.98 11.46 8.22
N ILE A 4 -3.71 11.14 8.48
CA ILE A 4 -2.91 10.34 7.53
C ILE A 4 -3.55 8.99 7.27
N ALA A 5 -4.12 8.35 8.30
CA ALA A 5 -4.87 7.12 8.15
C ALA A 5 -6.04 7.27 7.17
N GLU A 6 -6.83 8.34 7.27
CA GLU A 6 -7.90 8.60 6.30
C GLU A 6 -7.37 8.86 4.88
N LYS A 7 -6.22 9.55 4.73
CA LYS A 7 -5.57 9.75 3.42
C LYS A 7 -5.11 8.43 2.80
N LEU A 8 -4.72 7.48 3.63
CA LEU A 8 -4.40 6.10 3.24
C LEU A 8 -5.65 5.23 3.04
N LEU A 9 -6.84 5.84 2.96
CA LEU A 9 -8.12 5.16 2.79
C LEU A 9 -8.43 4.15 3.91
N ILE A 10 -7.84 4.34 5.10
CA ILE A 10 -8.19 3.57 6.29
C ILE A 10 -9.54 4.12 6.77
N ARG A 11 -10.58 3.32 6.58
CA ARG A 11 -11.94 3.66 6.98
C ARG A 11 -12.12 3.41 8.49
N PRO A 12 -13.03 4.15 9.15
CA PRO A 12 -13.43 3.82 10.51
C PRO A 12 -14.04 2.41 10.57
N HIS A 13 -13.86 1.72 11.70
CA HIS A 13 -14.32 0.35 11.93
C HIS A 13 -13.71 -0.70 11.01
N SER A 14 -12.57 -0.40 10.36
CA SER A 14 -11.87 -1.32 9.47
C SER A 14 -10.61 -1.91 10.09
N THR A 15 -10.07 -2.93 9.44
CA THR A 15 -8.80 -3.57 9.83
C THR A 15 -7.63 -3.00 9.03
N VAL A 16 -6.53 -2.71 9.71
CA VAL A 16 -5.27 -2.29 9.10
C VAL A 16 -4.16 -3.29 9.42
N TRP A 17 -3.35 -3.61 8.43
CA TRP A 17 -2.14 -4.40 8.61
C TRP A 17 -0.90 -3.57 8.33
N LEU A 18 0.11 -3.73 9.17
CA LEU A 18 1.37 -2.99 9.11
C LEU A 18 2.53 -3.98 9.10
N SER A 19 3.38 -3.92 8.08
CA SER A 19 4.59 -4.77 8.07
C SER A 19 5.57 -4.40 9.19
N HIS A 20 5.62 -3.12 9.56
CA HIS A 20 6.40 -2.62 10.70
C HIS A 20 5.48 -1.85 11.67
N PRO A 21 4.95 -2.50 12.72
CA PRO A 21 4.08 -1.82 13.71
C PRO A 21 4.80 -0.69 14.46
N ALA A 22 6.14 -0.68 14.46
CA ALA A 22 6.94 0.43 14.99
C ALA A 22 6.63 1.80 14.34
N HIS A 23 6.03 1.81 13.14
CA HIS A 23 5.71 3.01 12.38
C HIS A 23 4.24 3.41 12.53
N LEU A 24 3.46 2.66 13.31
CA LEU A 24 2.09 3.02 13.67
C LEU A 24 1.93 4.43 14.25
N PRO A 25 2.86 4.97 15.06
CA PRO A 25 2.75 6.35 15.55
C PRO A 25 2.62 7.38 14.42
N LEU A 26 3.17 7.11 13.22
CA LEU A 26 3.06 7.98 12.05
C LEU A 26 1.63 8.04 11.47
N LEU A 27 0.82 7.03 11.78
CA LEU A 27 -0.58 6.91 11.33
C LEU A 27 -1.56 7.43 12.38
N THR A 28 -1.07 7.86 13.54
CA THR A 28 -1.90 8.45 14.58
C THR A 28 -2.28 9.89 14.23
N PRO A 29 -3.54 10.32 14.43
CA PRO A 29 -4.64 9.56 15.05
C PRO A 29 -5.30 8.57 14.09
N MET A 30 -5.53 7.34 14.59
CA MET A 30 -6.29 6.32 13.88
C MET A 30 -7.80 6.65 13.93
N PRO A 31 -8.56 6.38 12.86
CA PRO A 31 -10.00 6.57 12.87
C PRO A 31 -10.67 5.65 13.90
N GLU A 32 -11.86 6.04 14.33
CA GLU A 32 -12.64 5.29 15.33
C GLU A 32 -12.84 3.82 14.91
N GLY A 33 -12.71 2.91 15.87
CA GLY A 33 -12.96 1.48 15.66
C GLY A 33 -11.97 0.74 14.76
N VAL A 34 -10.88 1.36 14.31
CA VAL A 34 -9.85 0.64 13.54
C VAL A 34 -9.18 -0.42 14.40
N ARG A 35 -9.01 -1.62 13.84
CA ARG A 35 -8.25 -2.72 14.46
C ARG A 35 -7.01 -3.04 13.67
N GLU A 36 -5.90 -3.15 14.37
CA GLU A 36 -4.70 -3.74 13.79
C GLU A 36 -4.86 -5.25 13.72
N VAL A 37 -4.41 -5.83 12.63
CA VAL A 37 -4.34 -7.28 12.44
C VAL A 37 -2.93 -7.68 12.05
N ASP A 38 -2.56 -8.92 12.37
CA ASP A 38 -1.27 -9.49 11.99
C ASP A 38 -1.27 -10.11 10.59
N THR A 39 -2.44 -10.23 9.95
CA THR A 39 -2.60 -10.87 8.64
C THR A 39 -3.16 -9.91 7.58
N PRO A 40 -2.41 -9.64 6.48
CA PRO A 40 -2.87 -8.73 5.43
C PRO A 40 -4.13 -9.22 4.71
N SER A 41 -4.34 -10.54 4.62
CA SER A 41 -5.55 -11.13 4.03
C SER A 41 -6.86 -10.75 4.72
N THR A 42 -6.80 -10.45 6.03
CA THR A 42 -7.97 -10.04 6.83
C THR A 42 -8.07 -8.53 7.01
N ALA A 43 -7.08 -7.80 6.49
CA ALA A 43 -7.02 -6.36 6.57
C ALA A 43 -7.85 -5.74 5.44
N SER A 44 -8.54 -4.63 5.73
CA SER A 44 -9.11 -3.78 4.69
C SER A 44 -8.02 -2.92 4.03
N ALA A 45 -7.03 -2.50 4.80
CA ALA A 45 -5.89 -1.72 4.33
C ALA A 45 -4.57 -2.35 4.77
N ALA A 46 -3.64 -2.55 3.84
CA ALA A 46 -2.29 -3.04 4.10
C ALA A 46 -1.27 -1.92 3.83
N VAL A 47 -0.38 -1.67 4.78
CA VAL A 47 0.71 -0.69 4.66
C VAL A 47 2.03 -1.40 4.94
N ILE A 48 2.87 -1.54 3.92
CA ILE A 48 4.24 -2.06 4.11
C ILE A 48 5.20 -0.90 4.28
N PHE A 49 6.18 -1.06 5.16
CA PHE A 49 7.29 -0.12 5.29
C PHE A 49 8.56 -0.81 4.80
N ALA A 50 9.22 -0.20 3.82
CA ALA A 50 10.46 -0.71 3.28
C ALA A 50 11.45 0.43 3.07
N ASP A 51 12.69 0.17 3.45
CA ASP A 51 13.80 1.08 3.19
C ASP A 51 14.45 0.80 1.84
N ASP A 52 14.13 -0.28 1.11
CA ASP A 52 14.77 -0.54 -0.17
C ASP A 52 13.88 -1.33 -1.13
N THR A 53 14.16 -1.17 -2.41
CA THR A 53 13.46 -1.83 -3.53
C THR A 53 13.53 -3.36 -3.41
N ALA A 54 14.63 -3.93 -2.91
CA ALA A 54 14.76 -5.38 -2.73
C ALA A 54 13.92 -5.92 -1.56
N SER A 55 13.72 -5.13 -0.51
CA SER A 55 12.79 -5.41 0.59
C SER A 55 11.34 -5.30 0.12
N VAL A 56 11.00 -4.31 -0.70
CA VAL A 56 9.65 -4.20 -1.29
C VAL A 56 9.34 -5.41 -2.15
N ARG A 57 10.20 -5.77 -3.13
CA ARG A 57 9.93 -6.96 -3.96
C ARG A 57 9.79 -8.21 -3.11
N LYS A 58 10.56 -8.33 -2.03
CA LYS A 58 10.53 -9.52 -1.19
C LYS A 58 9.23 -9.59 -0.41
N LEU A 59 8.82 -8.51 0.26
CA LEU A 59 7.54 -8.43 0.97
C LEU A 59 6.35 -8.60 0.04
N VAL A 60 6.38 -7.96 -1.13
CA VAL A 60 5.34 -8.09 -2.15
C VAL A 60 5.28 -9.52 -2.68
N ALA A 61 6.42 -10.17 -2.93
CA ALA A 61 6.45 -11.56 -3.37
C ALA A 61 5.99 -12.54 -2.28
N GLU A 62 6.43 -12.35 -1.03
CA GLU A 62 6.06 -13.21 0.10
C GLU A 62 4.56 -13.10 0.43
N HIS A 63 3.98 -11.91 0.29
CA HIS A 63 2.58 -11.65 0.57
C HIS A 63 1.73 -11.40 -0.69
N ALA A 64 2.19 -11.80 -1.88
CA ALA A 64 1.54 -11.45 -3.15
C ALA A 64 0.07 -11.90 -3.20
N GLU A 65 -0.22 -13.11 -2.69
CA GLU A 65 -1.57 -13.66 -2.64
C GLU A 65 -2.46 -12.91 -1.65
N GLU A 66 -1.89 -12.55 -0.50
CA GLU A 66 -2.59 -11.87 0.58
C GLU A 66 -2.85 -10.40 0.26
N LEU A 67 -1.90 -9.72 -0.38
CA LEU A 67 -1.96 -8.31 -0.78
C LEU A 67 -2.95 -8.05 -1.93
N ARG A 68 -3.47 -9.11 -2.56
CA ARG A 68 -4.59 -9.04 -3.53
C ARG A 68 -5.96 -9.00 -2.84
N GLN A 69 -6.05 -9.37 -1.57
CA GLN A 69 -7.29 -9.35 -0.77
C GLN A 69 -7.67 -7.96 -0.22
N PRO A 70 -6.75 -7.16 0.37
CA PRO A 70 -7.10 -5.85 0.91
C PRO A 70 -7.48 -4.88 -0.22
N ALA A 71 -8.51 -4.08 0.03
CA ALA A 71 -9.00 -3.09 -0.92
C ALA A 71 -8.03 -1.90 -1.11
N ALA A 72 -7.14 -1.67 -0.14
CA ALA A 72 -6.15 -0.61 -0.19
C ALA A 72 -4.76 -1.14 0.21
N PHE A 73 -3.82 -1.15 -0.72
CA PHE A 73 -2.43 -1.49 -0.46
C PHE A 73 -1.51 -0.28 -0.66
N TRP A 74 -0.65 -0.05 0.31
CA TRP A 74 0.26 1.09 0.38
C TRP A 74 1.67 0.64 0.70
N VAL A 75 2.62 1.19 -0.05
CA VAL A 75 4.06 0.98 0.12
C VAL A 75 4.66 2.25 0.66
N ALA A 76 4.93 2.28 1.96
CA ALA A 76 5.60 3.37 2.64
C ALA A 76 7.12 3.22 2.54
N TYR A 77 7.77 4.26 2.03
CA TYR A 77 9.21 4.32 1.86
C TYR A 77 9.75 5.69 2.31
N PRO A 78 10.99 5.76 2.82
CA PRO A 78 11.55 7.01 3.28
C PRO A 78 12.03 7.84 2.10
N LYS A 79 11.61 9.10 2.06
CA LYS A 79 12.09 10.11 1.13
C LYS A 79 13.46 10.61 1.61
N SER A 80 14.51 9.82 1.38
CA SER A 80 15.85 10.22 1.78
C SER A 80 16.86 9.99 0.66
N ASN A 81 17.81 10.93 0.55
CA ASN A 81 18.85 10.98 -0.49
C ASN A 81 19.83 9.78 -0.48
N LYS A 82 19.64 8.78 0.40
CA LYS A 82 20.53 7.61 0.54
C LYS A 82 19.88 6.30 0.10
N THR A 83 18.65 6.35 -0.38
CA THR A 83 17.82 5.18 -0.58
C THR A 83 17.52 5.00 -2.07
N ASP A 84 17.74 3.80 -2.62
CA ASP A 84 17.55 3.47 -4.05
C ASP A 84 16.07 3.16 -4.38
N ILE A 85 15.15 3.84 -3.71
CA ILE A 85 13.71 3.61 -3.81
C ILE A 85 13.00 4.92 -4.18
N ASP A 86 12.36 4.92 -5.34
CA ASP A 86 11.49 6.00 -5.81
C ASP A 86 10.25 5.40 -6.49
N ARG A 87 9.22 6.20 -6.74
CA ARG A 87 8.07 5.83 -7.59
C ARG A 87 8.51 5.23 -8.93
N ASP A 88 9.57 5.76 -9.54
CA ASP A 88 10.06 5.30 -10.84
C ASP A 88 10.67 3.89 -10.77
N THR A 89 11.21 3.50 -9.61
CA THR A 89 11.72 2.14 -9.36
C THR A 89 10.61 1.21 -8.88
N LEU A 90 9.71 1.72 -8.04
CA LEU A 90 8.58 0.97 -7.49
C LEU A 90 7.53 0.63 -8.52
N GLY A 91 7.22 1.55 -9.44
CA GLY A 91 6.26 1.37 -10.52
C GLY A 91 6.51 0.11 -11.35
N PRO A 92 7.67 -0.03 -12.01
CA PRO A 92 8.00 -1.23 -12.78
C PRO A 92 8.14 -2.48 -11.89
N LEU A 93 8.68 -2.37 -10.68
CA LEU A 93 8.78 -3.49 -9.74
C LEU A 93 7.41 -4.10 -9.43
N VAL A 94 6.43 -3.27 -9.03
CA VAL A 94 5.10 -3.79 -8.70
C VAL A 94 4.34 -4.24 -9.95
N ALA A 95 4.67 -3.68 -11.12
CA ALA A 95 4.15 -4.14 -12.40
C ALA A 95 4.58 -5.58 -12.74
N GLU A 96 5.77 -6.03 -12.31
CA GLU A 96 6.18 -7.44 -12.44
C GLU A 96 5.25 -8.40 -11.69
N PHE A 97 4.58 -7.92 -10.64
CA PHE A 97 3.60 -8.68 -9.85
C PHE A 97 2.15 -8.46 -10.30
N HIS A 98 1.92 -7.94 -11.50
CA HIS A 98 0.58 -7.55 -11.98
C HIS A 98 -0.10 -6.52 -11.07
N MET A 99 0.66 -5.55 -10.54
CA MET A 99 0.11 -4.46 -9.74
C MET A 99 0.48 -3.11 -10.35
N GLN A 100 -0.33 -2.10 -10.10
CA GLN A 100 -0.13 -0.75 -10.61
C GLN A 100 -0.05 0.27 -9.49
N ALA A 101 1.08 0.97 -9.46
CA ALA A 101 1.29 2.19 -8.69
C ALA A 101 0.32 3.28 -9.17
N SER A 102 -0.62 3.68 -8.31
CA SER A 102 -1.69 4.61 -8.66
C SER A 102 -1.45 6.02 -8.12
N ASP A 103 -1.27 6.16 -6.80
CA ASP A 103 -1.28 7.46 -6.12
C ASP A 103 -0.21 7.50 -5.03
N GLN A 104 0.31 8.68 -4.70
CA GLN A 104 1.30 8.83 -3.62
C GLN A 104 0.82 9.83 -2.59
N VAL A 105 0.89 9.42 -1.32
CA VAL A 105 0.51 10.23 -0.17
C VAL A 105 1.73 10.42 0.72
N SER A 106 2.07 11.67 1.02
CA SER A 106 3.03 11.95 2.09
C SER A 106 2.40 11.62 3.44
N ILE A 107 3.00 10.65 4.14
CA ILE A 107 2.68 10.32 5.53
C ILE A 107 3.26 11.40 6.43
N ASP A 108 4.53 11.76 6.22
CA ASP A 108 5.26 12.74 7.01
C ASP A 108 6.36 13.42 6.16
N ASP A 109 7.23 14.23 6.75
CA ASP A 109 8.36 14.88 6.06
C ASP A 109 9.38 13.84 5.56
N ARG A 110 9.48 12.72 6.29
CA ARG A 110 10.40 11.62 5.99
C ARG A 110 9.80 10.50 5.16
N TRP A 111 8.49 10.29 5.15
CA TRP A 111 7.85 9.08 4.60
C TRP A 111 6.81 9.37 3.54
N LEU A 112 6.93 8.69 2.40
CA LEU A 112 5.96 8.68 1.32
C LEU A 112 5.31 7.31 1.23
N ALA A 113 3.99 7.27 1.04
CA ALA A 113 3.23 6.06 0.79
C ALA A 113 2.76 6.03 -0.65
N LEU A 114 3.23 5.05 -1.42
CA LEU A 114 2.76 4.76 -2.76
C LEU A 114 1.62 3.75 -2.70
N ARG A 115 0.44 4.16 -3.15
CA ARG A 115 -0.68 3.27 -3.37
C ARG A 115 -0.40 2.35 -4.53
N VAL A 116 -0.50 1.07 -4.27
CA VAL A 116 -0.39 0.02 -5.27
C VAL A 116 -1.71 -0.72 -5.29
N ARG A 117 -2.26 -0.96 -6.48
CA ARG A 117 -3.46 -1.76 -6.65
C ARG A 117 -3.12 -2.96 -7.50
N ALA A 118 -3.50 -4.15 -7.05
CA ALA A 118 -3.43 -5.31 -7.92
C ALA A 118 -4.29 -5.04 -9.15
N ASP A 119 -3.73 -5.26 -10.33
CA ASP A 119 -4.54 -5.40 -11.53
C ASP A 119 -5.39 -6.63 -11.27
N LYS A 120 -6.70 -6.41 -11.14
CA LYS A 120 -7.66 -7.49 -10.99
C LYS A 120 -7.66 -8.20 -12.35
N GLY A 121 -6.71 -9.12 -12.55
CA GLY A 121 -6.51 -9.92 -13.75
C GLY A 121 -7.64 -10.91 -13.97
N GLY A 122 -8.87 -10.41 -14.06
CA GLY A 122 -10.09 -11.18 -14.01
C GLY A 122 -11.34 -10.33 -14.15
N GLU A 123 -11.37 -9.34 -15.04
CA GLU A 123 -12.61 -8.93 -15.70
C GLU A 123 -12.38 -8.91 -17.21
N SER A 124 -13.10 -9.81 -17.88
CA SER A 124 -13.14 -9.95 -19.33
C SER A 124 -13.23 -8.60 -20.01
N ARG A 125 -12.43 -8.45 -21.08
CA ARG A 125 -12.69 -7.51 -22.17
C ARG A 125 -14.11 -7.75 -22.70
N LEU A 126 -15.10 -7.03 -22.18
CA LEU A 126 -16.41 -6.84 -22.79
C LEU A 126 -16.89 -5.44 -22.42
N THR A 127 -16.65 -4.49 -23.33
CA THR A 127 -17.37 -3.22 -23.61
C THR A 127 -16.40 -2.37 -24.43
N GLY A 128 -16.65 -1.94 -25.66
CA GLY A 128 -17.74 -2.11 -26.60
C GLY A 128 -17.22 -1.49 -27.90
N GLU A 129 -17.32 -2.22 -29.01
CA GLU A 129 -17.19 -1.62 -30.33
C GLU A 129 -18.47 -0.82 -30.57
N GLU A 130 -18.34 0.51 -30.65
CA GLU A 130 -19.34 1.38 -31.23
C GLU A 130 -18.63 2.23 -32.28
N GLU A 131 -18.87 1.90 -33.56
CA GLU A 131 -18.81 2.80 -34.72
C GLU A 131 -19.92 2.38 -35.70
#